data_AF-A0A7S3F2J6-F1
#
_entry.id   AF-A0A7S3F2J6-F1
#
_cell.length_a   1.000
_cell.length_b   1.000
_cell.length_c   1.000
_cell.angle_alpha   90.00
_cell.angle_beta   90.00
_cell.angle_gamma   90.00
#
_symmetry.space_group_name_H-M   'P 1'
#
loop_
_entity.id
_entity.type
_entity.pdbx_description
1 polymer ?
#
loop_
_entity_poly.entity_id
_entity_poly.type
_entity_poly.pdbx_seq_one_letter_code
_entity_poly.pdbx_strand_id
1 'polypeptide(L)'
;MSLVELQRRGLLQYLVSQNTDGLHRRSGFPSGALSELHGNGNVEECEDCGQQYYRDAKCRRSARGRDHFTGRHCVRTGCGGRLLEYTIDFGQTLPEAPLEKAMDHASKANLCIALGSSLRVTPAADIPAKVGTRGRDGAHLVIINLQKTPLTDVAAFQIYAKTDVVMTQLMAQMALSILPFRLRRCVELHSESHTPGALVTVRGIDVEDDTLPASILKGIRCGKAGTPQKEESVIPATQAHTEETGASKHTILVPAHKVGNGFPRLLWPQWRTSCARRMGDERGYSIHWASSEGRSATKGQSVWGRTSTVL
;
A
#
# COMPACT_ATOMS: atom_id res chain seq x y z
N MET A 1 -7.85 -9.61 0.78
CA MET A 1 -8.70 -9.16 1.91
C MET A 1 -8.81 -10.18 3.03
N SER A 2 -8.86 -11.50 2.77
CA SER A 2 -8.90 -12.51 3.84
C SER A 2 -7.75 -12.37 4.85
N LEU A 3 -6.53 -12.09 4.38
CA LEU A 3 -5.36 -11.86 5.25
C LEU A 3 -5.54 -10.66 6.19
N VAL A 4 -6.17 -9.59 5.71
CA VAL A 4 -6.48 -8.40 6.53
C VAL A 4 -7.45 -8.78 7.64
N GLU A 5 -8.49 -9.56 7.33
CA GLU A 5 -9.44 -10.02 8.37
C GLU A 5 -8.78 -10.97 9.37
N LEU A 6 -7.96 -11.92 8.90
CA LEU A 6 -7.23 -12.83 9.79
C LEU A 6 -6.28 -12.08 10.74
N GLN A 7 -5.57 -11.07 10.22
CA GLN A 7 -4.70 -10.21 11.03
C GLN A 7 -5.52 -9.41 12.04
N ARG A 8 -6.63 -8.79 11.61
CA ARG A 8 -7.54 -8.02 12.48
C ARG A 8 -8.13 -8.87 13.61
N ARG A 9 -8.33 -10.17 13.38
CA ARG A 9 -8.82 -11.15 14.37
C ARG A 9 -7.71 -11.71 15.26
N GLY A 10 -6.45 -11.34 15.05
CA GLY A 10 -5.30 -11.89 15.78
C GLY A 10 -5.00 -13.35 15.43
N LEU A 11 -5.48 -13.84 14.29
CA LEU A 11 -5.28 -15.22 13.82
C LEU A 11 -4.04 -15.34 12.92
N LEU A 12 -3.68 -14.25 12.24
CA LEU A 12 -2.44 -14.12 11.47
C LEU A 12 -1.50 -13.17 12.23
N GLN A 13 -0.39 -13.71 12.71
CA GLN A 13 0.58 -12.96 13.54
C GLN A 13 1.51 -12.09 12.70
N TYR A 14 1.95 -12.62 11.55
CA TYR A 14 2.89 -11.95 10.69
C TYR A 14 2.68 -12.36 9.24
N LEU A 15 3.09 -11.50 8.32
CA LEU A 15 3.00 -11.74 6.88
C LEU A 15 4.36 -11.49 6.22
N VAL A 16 4.82 -12.43 5.40
CA VAL A 16 6.09 -12.34 4.68
C VAL A 16 5.83 -12.33 3.17
N SER A 17 6.04 -11.19 2.52
CA SER A 17 5.77 -11.07 1.09
C SER A 17 7.03 -11.02 0.24
N GLN A 18 7.00 -11.77 -0.87
CA GLN A 18 7.96 -11.67 -1.97
C GLN A 18 7.46 -10.73 -3.08
N ASN A 19 6.23 -10.22 -2.97
CA ASN A 19 5.63 -9.35 -3.98
C ASN A 19 6.10 -7.91 -3.84
N THR A 20 6.30 -7.25 -4.98
CA THR A 20 6.64 -5.81 -5.07
C THR A 20 5.46 -4.94 -5.51
N ASP A 21 4.27 -5.53 -5.62
CA ASP A 21 3.06 -4.88 -6.12
C ASP A 21 2.47 -3.85 -5.14
N GLY A 22 2.81 -3.92 -3.85
CA GLY A 22 2.34 -3.05 -2.78
C GLY A 22 0.89 -3.28 -2.36
N LEU A 23 0.23 -4.34 -2.84
CA LEU A 23 -1.18 -4.62 -2.57
C LEU A 23 -1.46 -4.93 -1.10
N HIS A 24 -0.51 -5.51 -0.36
CA HIS A 24 -0.67 -5.78 1.07
C HIS A 24 -0.88 -4.48 1.84
N ARG A 25 0.05 -3.51 1.73
CA ARG A 25 -0.11 -2.17 2.32
C ARG A 25 -1.37 -1.47 1.83
N ARG A 26 -1.64 -1.49 0.51
CA ARG A 26 -2.86 -0.86 -0.06
C ARG A 26 -4.15 -1.45 0.48
N SER A 27 -4.16 -2.74 0.80
CA SER A 27 -5.33 -3.42 1.37
C SER A 27 -5.66 -2.98 2.80
N GLY A 28 -4.78 -2.19 3.43
CA GLY A 28 -4.87 -1.80 4.82
C GLY A 28 -4.24 -2.83 5.77
N PHE A 29 -3.41 -3.74 5.25
CA PHE A 29 -2.62 -4.63 6.10
C PHE A 29 -1.55 -3.80 6.83
N PRO A 30 -1.40 -3.93 8.16
CA PRO A 30 -0.50 -3.08 8.93
C PRO A 30 0.97 -3.35 8.57
N SER A 31 1.73 -2.30 8.26
CA SER A 31 3.15 -2.44 7.90
C SER A 31 4.00 -3.05 9.01
N GLY A 32 3.66 -2.82 10.28
CA GLY A 32 4.36 -3.38 11.43
C GLY A 32 4.28 -4.91 11.56
N ALA A 33 3.32 -5.56 10.87
CA ALA A 33 3.17 -7.02 10.83
C ALA A 33 3.53 -7.62 9.46
N LEU A 34 4.27 -6.88 8.63
CA LEU A 34 4.60 -7.23 7.24
C LEU A 34 6.10 -7.08 6.97
N SER A 35 6.71 -8.14 6.44
CA SER A 35 8.04 -8.06 5.80
C SER A 35 7.91 -8.10 4.28
N GLU A 36 8.28 -7.02 3.60
CA GLU A 36 8.35 -6.95 2.13
C GLU A 36 9.77 -7.30 1.66
N LEU A 37 10.06 -8.58 1.48
CA LEU A 37 11.42 -9.11 1.29
C LEU A 37 12.08 -8.64 -0.01
N HIS A 38 11.32 -8.46 -1.07
CA HIS A 38 11.84 -7.96 -2.35
C HIS A 38 11.57 -6.46 -2.53
N GLY A 39 11.20 -5.79 -1.45
CA GLY A 39 10.77 -4.42 -1.44
C GLY A 39 9.36 -4.21 -1.99
N ASN A 40 9.01 -2.97 -2.27
CA ASN A 40 7.71 -2.50 -2.69
C ASN A 40 7.85 -1.36 -3.69
N GLY A 41 7.30 -1.53 -4.90
CA GLY A 41 7.40 -0.51 -5.94
C GLY A 41 6.60 0.77 -5.65
N ASN A 42 5.84 0.82 -4.56
CA ASN A 42 5.20 2.04 -4.04
C ASN A 42 6.01 2.71 -2.92
N VAL A 43 7.19 2.18 -2.58
CA VAL A 43 8.06 2.73 -1.54
C VAL A 43 9.32 3.27 -2.19
N GLU A 44 9.78 4.40 -1.70
CA GLU A 44 11.14 4.89 -1.93
C GLU A 44 11.83 5.19 -0.61
N GLU A 45 13.12 4.94 -0.55
CA GLU A 45 13.93 5.06 0.66
C GLU A 45 15.05 6.08 0.44
N CYS A 46 15.30 6.91 1.44
CA CYS A 46 16.42 7.84 1.41
C CYS A 46 17.74 7.10 1.66
N GLU A 47 18.69 7.25 0.73
CA GLU A 47 20.01 6.61 0.85
C GLU A 47 20.84 7.12 2.05
N ASP A 48 20.62 8.36 2.49
CA ASP A 48 21.40 8.98 3.57
C ASP A 48 20.84 8.69 4.97
N CYS A 49 19.51 8.72 5.13
CA CYS A 49 18.86 8.63 6.44
C CYS A 49 17.95 7.41 6.63
N GLY A 50 17.79 6.57 5.60
CA GLY A 50 16.95 5.36 5.65
C GLY A 50 15.44 5.65 5.74
N GLN A 51 15.00 6.91 5.67
CA GLN A 51 13.57 7.23 5.73
C GLN A 51 12.84 6.66 4.52
N GLN A 52 11.85 5.81 4.78
CA GLN A 52 10.94 5.28 3.77
C GLN A 52 9.74 6.20 3.56
N TYR A 53 9.35 6.37 2.30
CA TYR A 53 8.17 7.10 1.87
C TYR A 53 7.27 6.17 1.08
N TYR A 54 6.08 5.91 1.59
CA TYR A 54 5.07 5.17 0.85
C TYR A 54 4.26 6.11 -0.03
N ARG A 55 4.08 5.74 -1.29
CA ARG A 55 3.49 6.57 -2.33
C ARG A 55 2.23 5.95 -2.91
N ASP A 56 1.28 6.82 -3.22
CA ASP A 56 0.03 6.44 -3.88
C ASP A 56 0.24 5.80 -5.27
N ALA A 57 1.34 6.19 -5.94
CA ALA A 57 1.75 5.73 -7.26
C ALA A 57 3.08 4.97 -7.18
N LYS A 58 3.41 4.21 -8.22
CA LYS A 58 4.70 3.51 -8.30
C LYS A 58 5.87 4.50 -8.34
N CYS A 59 6.88 4.25 -7.51
CA CYS A 59 8.13 4.99 -7.43
C CYS A 59 9.03 4.63 -8.62
N ARG A 60 8.80 5.25 -9.77
CA ARG A 60 9.60 4.97 -10.97
C ARG A 60 11.00 5.57 -10.86
N ARG A 61 12.00 4.80 -11.31
CA ARG A 61 13.38 5.28 -11.55
C ARG A 61 13.37 6.44 -12.57
N SER A 62 14.24 7.43 -12.37
CA SER A 62 14.38 8.59 -13.26
C SER A 62 15.11 8.23 -14.56
N ALA A 63 15.99 7.24 -14.51
CA ALA A 63 16.76 6.73 -15.64
C ALA A 63 16.61 5.22 -15.79
N ARG A 64 16.96 4.71 -16.97
CA ARG A 64 17.07 3.25 -17.21
C ARG A 64 18.39 2.75 -16.62
N GLY A 65 18.40 1.54 -16.07
CA GLY A 65 19.60 0.87 -15.58
C GLY A 65 19.48 0.45 -14.12
N ARG A 66 20.64 0.28 -13.48
CA ARG A 66 20.78 -0.15 -12.07
C ARG A 66 20.75 1.01 -11.07
N ASP A 67 20.54 2.24 -11.52
CA ASP A 67 20.34 3.37 -10.61
C ASP A 67 18.88 3.39 -10.17
N HIS A 68 18.65 3.16 -8.88
CA HIS A 68 17.31 3.15 -8.28
C HIS A 68 16.77 4.57 -8.04
N PHE A 69 17.54 5.62 -8.31
CA PHE A 69 17.13 6.99 -8.05
C PHE A 69 15.84 7.35 -8.75
N THR A 70 14.92 7.90 -7.97
CA THR A 70 13.56 8.21 -8.43
C THR A 70 13.39 9.62 -8.97
N GLY A 71 14.45 10.45 -8.92
CA GLY A 71 14.39 11.88 -9.23
C GLY A 71 13.88 12.74 -8.08
N ARG A 72 13.68 12.18 -6.88
CA ARG A 72 13.17 12.89 -5.69
C ARG A 72 14.19 12.90 -4.56
N HIS A 73 14.08 13.88 -3.68
CA HIS A 73 14.95 14.07 -2.53
C HIS A 73 14.16 13.99 -1.22
N CYS A 74 14.85 13.57 -0.17
CA CYS A 74 14.30 13.44 1.17
C CYS A 74 13.82 14.80 1.69
N VAL A 75 12.57 14.84 2.17
CA VAL A 75 11.95 16.08 2.69
C VAL A 75 12.15 16.26 4.18
N ARG A 76 12.79 15.29 4.86
CA ARG A 76 13.13 15.39 6.27
C ARG A 76 14.11 16.55 6.47
N THR A 77 13.80 17.40 7.45
CA THR A 77 14.63 18.55 7.81
C THR A 77 16.08 18.12 8.05
N GLY A 78 17.02 18.77 7.34
CA GLY A 78 18.46 18.51 7.46
C GLY A 78 19.00 17.31 6.69
N CYS A 79 18.21 16.62 5.85
CA CYS A 79 18.69 15.50 5.04
C CYS A 79 18.90 15.88 3.56
N GLY A 80 17.83 15.95 2.75
CA GLY A 80 17.95 16.26 1.33
C GLY A 80 18.54 15.15 0.44
N GLY A 81 18.84 13.97 0.99
CA GLY A 81 19.42 12.83 0.27
C GLY A 81 18.54 12.28 -0.85
N ARG A 82 19.15 11.51 -1.77
CA ARG A 82 18.41 10.91 -2.90
C ARG A 82 17.42 9.86 -2.42
N LEU A 83 16.23 9.85 -3.01
CA LEU A 83 15.24 8.80 -2.79
C LEU A 83 15.38 7.72 -3.87
N LEU A 84 15.59 6.49 -3.44
CA LEU A 84 15.77 5.30 -4.28
C LEU A 84 14.50 4.44 -4.26
N GLU A 85 14.10 3.88 -5.40
CA GLU A 85 13.02 2.89 -5.47
C GLU A 85 13.37 1.67 -4.61
N TYR A 86 12.48 1.35 -3.67
CA TYR A 86 12.67 0.24 -2.72
C TYR A 86 12.24 -1.09 -3.35
N THR A 87 12.85 -1.51 -4.44
CA THR A 87 12.67 -2.85 -5.02
C THR A 87 14.01 -3.52 -5.20
N ILE A 88 14.08 -4.82 -4.98
CA ILE A 88 15.32 -5.59 -5.10
C ILE A 88 15.44 -6.18 -6.52
N ASP A 89 16.52 -5.85 -7.22
CA ASP A 89 16.88 -6.42 -8.51
C ASP A 89 17.53 -7.81 -8.33
N PHE A 90 17.48 -8.67 -9.35
CA PHE A 90 18.12 -9.98 -9.29
C PHE A 90 19.62 -9.87 -8.97
N GLY A 91 20.07 -10.65 -7.99
CA GLY A 91 21.47 -10.67 -7.54
C GLY A 91 21.80 -9.64 -6.45
N GLN A 92 20.85 -8.77 -6.07
CA GLN A 92 20.99 -7.92 -4.88
C GLN A 92 20.63 -8.68 -3.60
N THR A 93 21.23 -8.26 -2.49
CA THR A 93 20.90 -8.78 -1.16
C THR A 93 19.52 -8.29 -0.72
N LEU A 94 18.78 -9.15 -0.01
CA LEU A 94 17.52 -8.74 0.61
C LEU A 94 17.77 -7.73 1.74
N PRO A 95 16.82 -6.82 2.02
CA PRO A 95 16.94 -5.90 3.15
C PRO A 95 17.00 -6.69 4.45
N GLU A 96 18.01 -6.40 5.27
CA GLU A 96 18.35 -7.15 6.48
C GLU A 96 17.21 -7.13 7.50
N ALA A 97 16.72 -5.95 7.88
CA ALA A 97 15.68 -5.83 8.90
C ALA A 97 14.36 -6.58 8.57
N PRO A 98 13.78 -6.50 7.35
CA PRO A 98 12.64 -7.34 6.97
C PRO A 98 12.94 -8.84 6.99
N LEU A 99 14.15 -9.25 6.56
CA LEU A 99 14.56 -10.65 6.54
C LEU A 99 14.72 -11.21 7.96
N GLU A 100 15.39 -10.49 8.85
CA GLU A 100 15.56 -10.86 10.25
C GLU A 100 14.22 -11.02 10.96
N LYS A 101 13.31 -10.04 10.82
CA LYS A 101 11.97 -10.13 11.38
C LYS A 101 11.21 -11.35 10.85
N ALA A 102 11.29 -11.63 9.55
CA ALA A 102 10.64 -12.79 8.96
C ALA A 102 11.21 -14.10 9.51
N MET A 103 12.53 -14.19 9.70
CA MET A 103 13.21 -15.36 10.26
C MET A 103 12.93 -15.55 11.76
N ASP A 104 12.77 -14.46 12.51
CA ASP A 104 12.36 -14.46 13.91
C ASP A 104 10.92 -14.99 14.04
N HIS A 105 9.98 -14.47 13.25
CA HIS A 105 8.60 -14.96 13.22
C HIS A 105 8.51 -16.43 12.81
N ALA A 106 9.28 -16.86 11.79
CA ALA A 106 9.35 -18.26 11.40
C ALA A 106 9.91 -19.17 12.52
N SER A 107 10.84 -18.68 13.35
CA SER A 107 11.36 -19.45 14.49
C SER A 107 10.33 -19.69 15.60
N LYS A 108 9.32 -18.82 15.70
CA LYS A 108 8.25 -18.87 16.71
C LYS A 108 6.98 -19.54 16.20
N ALA A 109 6.78 -19.57 14.88
CA ALA A 109 5.59 -20.12 14.26
C ALA A 109 5.43 -21.63 14.50
N ASN A 110 4.20 -22.03 14.81
CA ASN A 110 3.74 -23.43 14.81
C ASN A 110 2.94 -23.76 13.52
N LEU A 111 2.59 -22.76 12.73
CA LEU A 111 1.95 -22.90 11.44
C LEU A 111 2.48 -21.83 10.49
N CYS A 112 2.93 -22.24 9.31
CA CYS A 112 3.27 -21.39 8.19
C CYS A 112 2.47 -21.83 6.97
N ILE A 113 1.88 -20.89 6.24
CA ILE A 113 1.08 -21.16 5.05
C ILE A 113 1.70 -20.42 3.86
N ALA A 114 2.41 -21.14 3.00
CA ALA A 114 2.91 -20.57 1.75
C ALA A 114 1.78 -20.47 0.71
N LEU A 115 1.41 -19.26 0.30
CA LEU A 115 0.33 -18.97 -0.65
C LEU A 115 0.86 -18.51 -2.01
N GLY A 116 0.81 -19.38 -3.02
CA GLY A 116 1.09 -19.02 -4.40
C GLY A 116 2.56 -18.70 -4.67
N SER A 117 3.49 -19.19 -3.85
CA SER A 117 4.93 -19.08 -4.09
C SER A 117 5.50 -20.38 -4.64
N SER A 118 6.46 -20.27 -5.58
CA SER A 118 7.22 -21.42 -6.08
C SER A 118 8.25 -21.93 -5.07
N LEU A 119 8.58 -21.13 -4.05
CA LEU A 119 9.53 -21.44 -2.97
C LEU A 119 10.91 -21.87 -3.50
N ARG A 120 11.41 -21.15 -4.52
CA ARG A 120 12.73 -21.42 -5.15
C ARG A 120 13.80 -20.38 -4.85
N VAL A 121 13.41 -19.18 -4.44
CA VAL A 121 14.32 -18.05 -4.28
C VAL A 121 14.76 -17.96 -2.83
N THR A 122 16.02 -18.30 -2.58
CA THR A 122 16.69 -18.13 -1.28
C THR A 122 17.23 -16.69 -1.18
N PRO A 123 17.19 -16.06 0.01
CA PRO A 123 16.80 -16.63 1.32
C PRO A 123 15.29 -16.59 1.64
N ALA A 124 14.43 -16.08 0.75
CA ALA A 124 13.00 -16.01 1.01
C ALA A 124 12.33 -17.40 1.18
N ALA A 125 12.82 -18.43 0.49
CA ALA A 125 12.36 -19.81 0.61
C ALA A 125 12.81 -20.49 1.92
N ASP A 126 13.85 -19.97 2.57
CA ASP A 126 14.41 -20.55 3.79
C ASP A 126 13.47 -20.33 4.99
N ILE A 127 12.66 -19.27 4.94
CA ILE A 127 11.69 -18.89 5.96
C ILE A 127 10.63 -20.01 6.16
N PRO A 128 9.85 -20.42 5.13
CA PRO A 128 8.94 -21.56 5.28
C PRO A 128 9.68 -22.88 5.48
N ALA A 129 10.88 -23.05 4.91
CA ALA A 129 11.69 -24.26 5.13
C ALA A 129 12.02 -24.46 6.61
N LYS A 130 12.39 -23.38 7.31
CA LYS A 130 12.67 -23.37 8.76
C LYS A 130 11.49 -23.84 9.59
N VAL A 131 10.25 -23.54 9.17
CA VAL A 131 9.05 -24.03 9.84
C VAL A 131 8.81 -25.50 9.51
N GLY A 132 8.92 -25.89 8.24
CA GLY A 132 8.68 -27.27 7.80
C GLY A 132 9.64 -28.29 8.42
N THR A 133 10.92 -27.94 8.62
CA THR A 133 11.89 -28.84 9.26
C THR A 133 11.62 -29.09 10.74
N ARG A 134 10.81 -28.25 11.39
CA ARG A 134 10.37 -28.37 12.79
C ARG A 134 9.07 -29.17 12.93
N GLY A 135 8.71 -29.97 11.92
CA GLY A 135 7.55 -30.88 11.94
C GLY A 135 7.45 -31.75 13.19
N ARG A 136 8.58 -32.23 13.70
CA ARG A 136 8.65 -33.06 14.92
C ARG A 136 8.37 -32.28 16.21
N ASP A 137 8.50 -30.96 16.16
CA ASP A 137 8.27 -30.05 17.30
C ASP A 137 6.85 -29.45 17.28
N GLY A 138 5.96 -29.99 16.44
CA GLY A 138 4.58 -29.51 16.29
C GLY A 138 4.41 -28.27 15.42
N ALA A 139 5.44 -27.89 14.65
CA ALA A 139 5.34 -26.82 13.67
C ALA A 139 4.98 -27.36 12.28
N HIS A 140 4.05 -26.73 11.57
CA HIS A 140 3.56 -27.23 10.29
C HIS A 140 3.72 -26.21 9.17
N LEU A 141 4.30 -26.65 8.05
CA LEU A 141 4.25 -25.92 6.79
C LEU A 141 3.10 -26.46 5.93
N VAL A 142 2.20 -25.58 5.51
CA VAL A 142 1.15 -25.86 4.51
C VAL A 142 1.47 -25.08 3.25
N ILE A 143 1.38 -25.73 2.08
CA ILE A 143 1.67 -25.09 0.80
C ILE A 143 0.41 -25.08 -0.06
N ILE A 144 -0.01 -23.89 -0.48
CA ILE A 144 -1.13 -23.70 -1.39
C ILE A 144 -0.57 -23.10 -2.67
N ASN A 145 -0.35 -23.93 -3.68
CA ASN A 145 0.22 -23.49 -4.94
C ASN A 145 -0.24 -24.39 -6.09
N LEU A 146 -0.37 -23.84 -7.30
CA LEU A 146 -0.77 -24.63 -8.48
C LEU A 146 0.32 -25.61 -8.92
N GLN A 147 1.57 -25.33 -8.59
CA GLN A 147 2.74 -26.11 -9.02
C GLN A 147 3.43 -26.74 -7.81
N LYS A 148 4.08 -27.90 -8.03
CA LYS A 148 4.95 -28.51 -7.02
C LYS A 148 6.09 -27.55 -6.65
N THR A 149 6.41 -27.49 -5.36
CA THR A 149 7.48 -26.65 -4.80
C THR A 149 8.63 -27.50 -4.26
N PRO A 150 9.87 -26.97 -4.17
CA PRO A 150 11.00 -27.68 -3.57
C PRO A 150 10.76 -28.16 -2.14
N LEU A 151 9.93 -27.44 -1.36
CA LEU A 151 9.63 -27.78 0.04
C LEU A 151 8.51 -28.82 0.20
N THR A 152 8.25 -29.63 -0.82
CA THR A 152 7.20 -30.66 -0.80
C THR A 152 7.37 -31.63 0.36
N ASP A 153 8.61 -32.08 0.58
CA ASP A 153 8.89 -33.19 1.50
C ASP A 153 8.86 -32.78 2.97
N VAL A 154 8.96 -31.48 3.26
CA VAL A 154 8.88 -30.90 4.61
C VAL A 154 7.53 -30.25 4.91
N ALA A 155 6.61 -30.22 3.94
CA ALA A 155 5.26 -29.71 4.13
C ALA A 155 4.37 -30.78 4.78
N ALA A 156 3.56 -30.38 5.76
CA ALA A 156 2.57 -31.26 6.38
C ALA A 156 1.51 -31.71 5.37
N PHE A 157 1.06 -30.80 4.51
CA PHE A 157 0.26 -31.13 3.32
C PHE A 157 0.29 -29.98 2.30
N GLN A 158 -0.18 -30.27 1.08
CA GLN A 158 -0.21 -29.33 -0.03
C GLN A 158 -1.58 -29.31 -0.69
N ILE A 159 -2.00 -28.13 -1.13
CA ILE A 159 -3.26 -27.91 -1.87
C ILE A 159 -2.94 -27.32 -3.24
N TYR A 160 -3.24 -28.09 -4.29
CA TYR A 160 -3.07 -27.67 -5.68
C TYR A 160 -4.31 -26.92 -6.19
N ALA A 161 -4.46 -25.67 -5.79
CA ALA A 161 -5.60 -24.84 -6.17
C ALA A 161 -5.25 -23.34 -6.24
N LYS A 162 -6.16 -22.55 -6.82
CA LYS A 162 -6.08 -21.09 -6.76
C LYS A 162 -6.23 -20.62 -5.32
N THR A 163 -5.35 -19.72 -4.88
CA THR A 163 -5.34 -19.17 -3.52
C THR A 163 -6.68 -18.56 -3.14
N ASP A 164 -7.33 -17.82 -4.04
CA ASP A 164 -8.66 -17.23 -3.78
C ASP A 164 -9.73 -18.28 -3.44
N VAL A 165 -9.72 -19.44 -4.10
CA VAL A 165 -10.68 -20.53 -3.84
C VAL A 165 -10.45 -21.09 -2.44
N VAL A 166 -9.19 -21.40 -2.12
CA VAL A 166 -8.82 -21.97 -0.81
C VAL A 166 -9.10 -20.97 0.31
N MET A 167 -8.69 -19.71 0.15
CA MET A 167 -8.91 -18.68 1.16
C MET A 167 -10.39 -18.35 1.35
N THR A 168 -11.21 -18.40 0.30
CA THR A 168 -12.66 -18.20 0.44
C THR A 168 -13.32 -19.34 1.23
N GLN A 169 -12.94 -20.58 0.94
CA GLN A 169 -13.43 -21.74 1.69
C GLN A 169 -12.94 -21.74 3.13
N LEU A 170 -11.66 -21.44 3.37
CA LEU A 170 -11.09 -21.32 4.71
C LEU A 170 -11.85 -20.28 5.54
N MET A 171 -12.06 -19.08 5.00
CA MET A 171 -12.82 -18.02 5.69
C MET A 171 -14.25 -18.49 6.02
N ALA A 172 -14.92 -19.19 5.11
CA ALA A 172 -16.24 -19.75 5.35
C ALA A 172 -16.23 -20.83 6.45
N GLN A 173 -15.26 -21.75 6.44
CA GLN A 173 -15.10 -22.80 7.47
C GLN A 173 -14.82 -22.20 8.86
N MET A 174 -14.11 -21.07 8.90
CA MET A 174 -13.85 -20.32 10.14
C MET A 174 -15.00 -19.39 10.56
N ALA A 175 -16.12 -19.39 9.82
CA ALA A 175 -17.23 -18.46 10.02
C ALA A 175 -16.82 -16.97 10.02
N LEU A 176 -15.83 -16.60 9.18
CA LEU A 176 -15.32 -15.24 9.04
C LEU A 176 -15.76 -14.63 7.70
N SER A 177 -16.28 -13.40 7.75
CA SER A 177 -16.59 -12.63 6.54
C SER A 177 -15.34 -12.01 5.92
N ILE A 178 -15.18 -12.11 4.61
CA ILE A 178 -14.12 -11.40 3.89
C ILE A 178 -14.48 -9.91 3.81
N LEU A 179 -13.64 -9.05 4.37
CA LEU A 179 -13.85 -7.60 4.36
C LEU A 179 -13.89 -7.03 2.93
N PRO A 180 -14.77 -6.05 2.65
CA PRO A 180 -14.70 -5.30 1.40
C PRO A 180 -13.40 -4.47 1.38
N PHE A 181 -12.77 -4.39 0.21
CA PHE A 181 -11.65 -3.49 0.00
C PHE A 181 -12.11 -2.03 0.12
N ARG A 182 -11.42 -1.26 0.95
CA ARG A 182 -11.60 0.20 1.08
C ARG A 182 -10.25 0.86 0.91
N LEU A 183 -10.14 1.75 -0.08
CA LEU A 183 -8.93 2.54 -0.24
C LEU A 183 -8.89 3.61 0.84
N ARG A 184 -7.85 3.59 1.67
CA ARG A 184 -7.59 4.60 2.70
C ARG A 184 -6.63 5.64 2.15
N ARG A 185 -7.00 6.92 2.24
CA ARG A 185 -6.14 8.06 1.94
C ARG A 185 -6.25 9.06 3.08
N CYS A 186 -5.13 9.65 3.47
CA CYS A 186 -5.10 10.75 4.40
C CYS A 186 -4.70 12.02 3.65
N VAL A 187 -5.40 13.11 3.94
CA VAL A 187 -5.08 14.43 3.41
C VAL A 187 -4.95 15.43 4.54
N GLU A 188 -3.96 16.30 4.38
CA GLU A 188 -3.76 17.48 5.21
C GLU A 188 -4.36 18.68 4.49
N LEU A 189 -5.20 19.43 5.20
CA LEU A 189 -5.80 20.67 4.72
C LEU A 189 -5.17 21.84 5.48
N HIS A 190 -4.61 22.78 4.72
CA HIS A 190 -4.12 24.06 5.24
C HIS A 190 -4.94 25.20 4.64
N SER A 191 -5.36 26.15 5.47
CA SER A 191 -6.08 27.34 5.02
C SER A 191 -5.42 28.61 5.55
N GLU A 192 -5.20 29.57 4.66
CA GLU A 192 -4.56 30.85 5.00
C GLU A 192 -5.46 31.73 5.89
N SER A 193 -6.79 31.56 5.83
CA SER A 193 -7.73 32.23 6.75
C SER A 193 -9.05 31.46 6.86
N HIS A 194 -9.81 31.68 7.94
CA HIS A 194 -11.14 31.07 8.12
C HIS A 194 -12.28 31.83 7.41
N THR A 195 -11.96 32.68 6.44
CA THR A 195 -12.97 33.47 5.72
C THR A 195 -13.56 32.66 4.57
N PRO A 196 -14.86 32.81 4.24
CA PRO A 196 -15.41 32.20 3.05
C PRO A 196 -14.55 32.58 1.84
N GLY A 197 -14.11 31.61 1.04
CA GLY A 197 -13.27 31.83 -0.14
C GLY A 197 -11.79 32.02 0.09
N ALA A 198 -11.34 31.80 1.32
CA ALA A 198 -9.92 31.64 1.61
C ALA A 198 -9.31 30.54 0.75
N LEU A 199 -8.02 30.70 0.51
CA LEU A 199 -7.23 29.72 -0.19
C LEU A 199 -7.05 28.48 0.69
N VAL A 200 -7.23 27.30 0.08
CA VAL A 200 -6.99 26.02 0.74
C VAL A 200 -5.96 25.22 -0.04
N THR A 201 -4.95 24.74 0.66
CA THR A 201 -3.95 23.79 0.15
C THR A 201 -4.29 22.38 0.65
N VAL A 202 -4.36 21.43 -0.28
CA VAL A 202 -4.63 20.01 0.02
C VAL A 202 -3.41 19.17 -0.32
N ARG A 203 -2.87 18.43 0.64
CA ARG A 203 -1.70 17.54 0.47
C ARG A 203 -2.04 16.11 0.89
N GLY A 204 -1.56 15.12 0.12
CA GLY A 204 -1.65 13.71 0.53
C GLY A 204 -0.54 13.34 1.51
N ILE A 205 -0.92 12.77 2.64
CA ILE A 205 -0.03 12.33 3.73
C ILE A 205 -0.18 10.83 3.96
N ASP A 206 0.87 10.21 4.50
CA ASP A 206 0.87 8.77 4.79
C ASP A 206 -0.17 8.41 5.86
N VAL A 207 -0.72 7.19 5.75
CA VAL A 207 -1.81 6.73 6.61
C VAL A 207 -1.30 6.26 7.97
N GLU A 208 -0.03 5.85 8.04
CA GLU A 208 0.66 5.36 9.24
C GLU A 208 1.56 6.43 9.86
N ASP A 209 2.08 7.38 9.06
CA ASP A 209 2.89 8.53 9.52
C ASP A 209 2.46 9.84 8.84
N ASP A 210 1.65 10.64 9.54
CA ASP A 210 1.08 11.87 8.98
C ASP A 210 2.11 12.99 8.71
N THR A 211 3.37 12.82 9.12
CA THR A 211 4.46 13.76 8.82
C THR A 211 5.04 13.54 7.41
N LEU A 212 4.78 12.37 6.82
CA LEU A 212 5.36 11.97 5.53
C LEU A 212 4.37 12.23 4.38
N PRO A 213 4.82 12.77 3.24
CA PRO A 213 3.98 12.87 2.06
C PRO A 213 3.67 11.49 1.47
N ALA A 214 2.39 11.19 1.22
CA ALA A 214 1.96 10.03 0.43
C ALA A 214 1.82 10.34 -1.07
N SER A 215 1.60 11.60 -1.41
CA SER A 215 1.45 12.03 -2.80
C SER A 215 2.74 12.65 -3.34
N ILE A 216 2.97 12.44 -4.64
CA ILE A 216 3.98 13.18 -5.41
C ILE A 216 3.51 14.63 -5.61
N LEU A 217 2.19 14.85 -5.63
CA LEU A 217 1.62 16.19 -5.66
C LEU A 217 1.78 16.82 -4.27
N LYS A 218 2.49 17.95 -4.23
CA LYS A 218 2.78 18.68 -2.98
C LYS A 218 1.56 19.39 -2.44
N GLY A 219 0.72 19.92 -3.33
CA GLY A 219 -0.47 20.65 -2.97
C GLY A 219 -1.39 20.89 -4.17
N ILE A 220 -2.68 21.03 -3.91
CA ILE A 220 -3.63 21.67 -4.82
C ILE A 220 -4.14 22.90 -4.11
N ARG A 221 -4.08 24.03 -4.80
CA ARG A 221 -4.56 25.32 -4.32
C ARG A 221 -5.95 25.60 -4.89
N CYS A 222 -6.95 25.79 -4.03
CA CYS A 222 -8.35 26.00 -4.42
C CYS A 222 -8.88 27.34 -3.90
N GLY A 223 -9.43 28.18 -4.80
CA GLY A 223 -10.03 29.48 -4.48
C GLY A 223 -11.55 29.53 -4.67
N LYS A 224 -12.16 30.69 -4.37
CA LYS A 224 -13.61 30.95 -4.29
C LYS A 224 -14.38 30.80 -5.63
N ALA A 225 -13.70 30.90 -6.77
CA ALA A 225 -14.25 30.71 -8.11
C ALA A 225 -13.14 30.30 -9.09
N GLY A 226 -13.13 29.05 -9.56
CA GLY A 226 -12.36 28.65 -10.74
C GLY A 226 -11.16 27.73 -10.46
N THR A 227 -11.08 26.72 -11.36
CA THR A 227 -10.03 25.74 -11.65
C THR A 227 -8.91 25.50 -10.61
N PRO A 228 -8.80 24.26 -10.07
CA PRO A 228 -7.69 23.89 -9.19
C PRO A 228 -6.34 24.14 -9.88
N GLN A 229 -5.41 24.82 -9.19
CA GLN A 229 -4.04 24.97 -9.65
C GLN A 229 -3.13 23.99 -8.90
N LYS A 230 -2.29 23.27 -9.66
CA LYS A 230 -1.28 22.36 -9.11
C LYS A 230 -0.15 23.18 -8.51
N GLU A 231 0.25 22.87 -7.27
CA GLU A 231 1.41 23.51 -6.64
C GLU A 231 2.65 22.62 -6.84
N GLU A 232 3.63 23.14 -7.57
CA GLU A 232 4.88 22.43 -7.89
C GLU A 232 6.03 22.76 -6.92
N SER A 233 5.94 23.87 -6.19
CA SER A 233 6.97 24.33 -5.25
C SER A 233 6.94 23.57 -3.91
N VAL A 234 8.13 23.26 -3.39
CA VAL A 234 8.29 22.87 -1.99
C VAL A 234 8.01 24.15 -1.19
N ILE A 235 7.01 24.17 -0.31
CA ILE A 235 7.02 25.16 0.77
C ILE A 235 8.18 24.73 1.68
N PRO A 236 9.30 25.46 1.75
CA PRO A 236 10.37 25.11 2.66
C PRO A 236 9.82 25.16 4.08
N ALA A 237 10.17 24.18 4.91
CA ALA A 237 9.78 24.10 6.33
C ALA A 237 10.33 25.25 7.20
N THR A 238 10.88 26.31 6.61
CA THR A 238 11.61 27.40 7.28
C THR A 238 10.93 28.77 7.19
N GLN A 239 9.68 28.86 6.73
CA GLN A 239 8.88 30.11 6.83
C GLN A 239 7.51 29.90 7.49
N ALA A 240 7.42 28.98 8.45
CA ALA A 240 6.35 29.05 9.43
C ALA A 240 6.66 30.19 10.41
N HIS A 241 6.32 31.42 10.02
CA HIS A 241 5.96 32.40 11.03
C HIS A 241 4.84 31.77 11.86
N THR A 242 5.08 31.69 13.16
CA THR A 242 4.10 31.28 14.16
C THR A 242 2.96 32.30 14.19
N GLU A 243 2.01 32.15 13.29
CA GLU A 243 0.62 32.51 13.52
C GLU A 243 -0.15 31.19 13.39
N GLU A 244 -0.89 30.83 14.46
CA GLU A 244 -1.74 29.64 14.51
C GLU A 244 -2.75 29.68 13.35
N THR A 245 -2.37 29.09 12.23
CA THR A 245 -3.23 28.88 11.06
C THR A 245 -3.75 27.46 11.13
N GLY A 246 -5.07 27.31 11.22
CA GLY A 246 -5.75 26.06 11.55
C GLY A 246 -5.55 24.96 10.50
N ALA A 247 -4.54 24.13 10.67
CA ALA A 247 -4.40 22.89 9.92
C ALA A 247 -5.39 21.84 10.46
N SER A 248 -6.10 21.15 9.56
CA SER A 248 -6.96 20.04 9.94
C SER A 248 -6.63 18.79 9.11
N LYS A 249 -6.55 17.64 9.79
CA LYS A 249 -6.21 16.34 9.20
C LYS A 249 -7.47 15.52 9.01
N HIS A 250 -7.65 14.94 7.82
CA HIS A 250 -8.84 14.17 7.48
C HIS A 250 -8.48 12.84 6.82
N THR A 251 -9.11 11.75 7.28
CA THR A 251 -9.02 10.44 6.62
C THR A 251 -10.23 10.23 5.73
N ILE A 252 -10.00 9.97 4.44
CA ILE A 252 -11.05 9.71 3.46
C ILE A 252 -11.06 8.22 3.14
N LEU A 253 -12.23 7.59 3.31
CA LEU A 253 -12.48 6.21 2.91
C LEU A 253 -13.24 6.21 1.58
N VAL A 254 -12.62 5.69 0.53
CA VAL A 254 -13.28 5.57 -0.78
C VAL A 254 -13.79 4.13 -0.94
N PRO A 255 -15.11 3.91 -1.07
CA PRO A 255 -15.65 2.60 -1.36
C PRO A 255 -15.20 2.13 -2.75
N ALA A 256 -14.80 0.86 -2.84
CA ALA A 256 -14.43 0.26 -4.12
C ALA A 256 -15.69 -0.02 -4.95
N HIS A 257 -16.04 0.87 -5.87
CA HIS A 257 -17.01 0.54 -6.91
C HIS A 257 -16.35 -0.37 -7.96
N LYS A 258 -17.05 -1.44 -8.37
CA LYS A 258 -16.66 -2.29 -9.52
C LYS A 258 -16.61 -1.42 -10.78
N VAL A 259 -15.41 -0.98 -11.17
CA VAL A 259 -15.16 -0.47 -12.52
C VAL A 259 -14.75 -1.68 -13.36
N GLY A 260 -15.59 -2.07 -14.31
CA GLY A 260 -15.32 -3.20 -15.20
C GLY A 260 -14.01 -3.03 -15.97
N ASN A 261 -13.25 -4.13 -16.08
CA ASN A 261 -12.11 -4.37 -16.98
C ASN A 261 -11.37 -3.12 -17.50
N GLY A 262 -10.73 -2.40 -16.59
CA GLY A 262 -9.78 -1.34 -16.89
C GLY A 262 -9.10 -0.93 -15.58
N PHE A 263 -7.76 -0.89 -15.56
CA PHE A 263 -7.04 -0.19 -14.49
C PHE A 263 -7.69 1.19 -14.27
N PRO A 264 -7.77 1.70 -13.03
CA PRO A 264 -8.23 3.06 -12.82
C PRO A 264 -7.26 3.99 -13.53
N ARG A 265 -7.65 4.49 -14.72
CA ARG A 265 -7.13 5.75 -15.21
C ARG A 265 -7.43 6.75 -14.09
N LEU A 266 -6.42 7.48 -13.66
CA LEU A 266 -6.58 8.71 -12.89
C LEU A 266 -7.41 9.67 -13.75
N LEU A 267 -8.73 9.53 -13.71
CA LEU A 267 -9.64 10.60 -14.07
C LEU A 267 -9.72 11.47 -12.83
N TRP A 268 -8.94 12.53 -12.84
CA TRP A 268 -9.12 13.65 -11.94
C TRP A 268 -10.59 14.11 -12.04
N PRO A 269 -11.32 14.33 -10.94
CA PRO A 269 -12.70 14.76 -11.03
C PRO A 269 -12.77 16.10 -11.76
N GLN A 270 -13.56 16.18 -12.83
CA GLN A 270 -14.01 17.47 -13.35
C GLN A 270 -14.97 18.06 -12.32
N TRP A 271 -14.61 19.21 -11.78
CA TRP A 271 -15.43 19.97 -10.84
C TRP A 271 -16.60 20.57 -11.61
N ARG A 272 -17.83 20.16 -11.31
CA ARG A 272 -19.03 20.94 -11.64
C ARG A 272 -19.73 21.33 -10.35
N THR A 273 -19.72 22.63 -10.07
CA THR A 273 -20.47 23.26 -9.00
C THR A 273 -21.95 23.28 -9.34
N SER A 274 -22.77 22.58 -8.55
CA SER A 274 -24.21 22.85 -8.43
C SER A 274 -24.44 23.38 -7.02
N CYS A 275 -24.65 24.69 -6.92
CA CYS A 275 -24.92 25.39 -5.68
C CYS A 275 -26.37 25.12 -5.25
N ALA A 276 -26.58 24.46 -4.11
CA ALA A 276 -27.88 24.46 -3.45
C ALA A 276 -27.68 24.71 -1.96
N ARG A 277 -27.95 25.97 -1.55
CA ARG A 277 -28.14 26.35 -0.15
C ARG A 277 -29.37 25.64 0.40
N ARG A 278 -29.27 25.03 1.58
CA ARG A 278 -30.21 25.26 2.68
C ARG A 278 -29.58 24.88 4.02
N MET A 279 -29.84 25.75 4.98
CA MET A 279 -29.32 25.79 6.34
C MET A 279 -29.79 24.59 7.18
N GLY A 280 -28.97 24.17 8.13
CA GLY A 280 -29.32 23.21 9.17
C GLY A 280 -28.06 22.65 9.81
N ASP A 281 -27.88 22.94 11.09
CA ASP A 281 -26.70 22.71 11.91
C ASP A 281 -26.42 21.21 12.17
N GLU A 282 -25.16 20.80 11.95
CA GLU A 282 -24.39 19.65 12.50
C GLU A 282 -23.25 19.33 11.51
N ARG A 283 -22.03 19.81 11.81
CA ARG A 283 -20.90 19.82 10.87
C ARG A 283 -20.24 18.45 10.69
N GLY A 284 -20.92 17.56 9.97
CA GLY A 284 -20.33 16.43 9.25
C GLY A 284 -20.28 16.77 7.75
N TYR A 285 -19.08 16.81 7.16
CA TYR A 285 -18.95 17.02 5.71
C TYR A 285 -19.16 15.69 4.97
N SER A 286 -20.35 15.49 4.39
CA SER A 286 -20.63 14.38 3.49
C SER A 286 -20.38 14.78 2.03
N ILE A 287 -19.38 14.18 1.38
CA ILE A 287 -19.08 14.36 -0.04
C ILE A 287 -19.78 13.24 -0.83
N HIS A 288 -20.80 13.59 -1.62
CA HIS A 288 -21.50 12.66 -2.51
C HIS A 288 -20.93 12.69 -3.94
N TRP A 289 -20.85 11.52 -4.57
CA TRP A 289 -20.34 11.32 -5.93
C TRP A 289 -21.49 10.92 -6.88
N ALA A 290 -21.57 11.52 -8.06
CA ALA A 290 -22.49 11.11 -9.13
C ALA A 290 -21.73 10.89 -10.44
N SER A 291 -22.04 9.81 -11.17
CA SER A 291 -21.52 9.50 -12.50
C SER A 291 -22.58 9.74 -13.59
N SER A 292 -22.15 10.21 -14.76
CA SER A 292 -22.94 10.19 -15.99
C SER A 292 -22.18 9.44 -17.07
N GLU A 293 -22.77 8.36 -17.59
CA GLU A 293 -22.20 7.46 -18.59
C GLU A 293 -22.04 8.10 -20.00
N GLY A 294 -21.08 7.56 -20.76
CA GLY A 294 -20.98 7.70 -22.22
C GLY A 294 -20.05 6.61 -22.80
N ARG A 295 -20.60 5.73 -23.65
CA ARG A 295 -19.98 4.51 -24.25
C ARG A 295 -18.85 4.85 -25.23
N SER A 296 -17.84 3.97 -25.39
CA SER A 296 -17.73 3.01 -26.50
C SER A 296 -16.50 2.09 -26.28
N ALA A 297 -16.67 0.80 -26.56
CA ALA A 297 -15.69 -0.27 -26.32
C ALA A 297 -14.91 -0.64 -27.57
N THR A 298 -13.60 -0.88 -27.45
CA THR A 298 -12.84 -1.77 -28.34
C THR A 298 -11.74 -2.54 -27.58
N LYS A 299 -11.57 -3.80 -28.00
CA LYS A 299 -10.77 -4.90 -27.41
C LYS A 299 -9.25 -4.64 -27.41
N GLY A 300 -8.54 -5.22 -26.43
CA GLY A 300 -7.09 -5.37 -26.44
C GLY A 300 -6.59 -6.28 -25.31
N GLN A 301 -5.62 -7.15 -25.59
CA GLN A 301 -5.22 -8.35 -24.86
C GLN A 301 -4.46 -8.16 -23.53
N SER A 302 -4.48 -9.26 -22.76
CA SER A 302 -3.82 -9.66 -21.51
C SER A 302 -2.34 -9.32 -21.29
N VAL A 303 -1.96 -9.06 -20.03
CA VAL A 303 -0.76 -9.61 -19.35
C VAL A 303 -1.06 -9.76 -17.84
N TRP A 304 -1.05 -10.98 -17.30
CA TRP A 304 -1.22 -11.27 -15.87
C TRP A 304 0.15 -11.39 -15.18
N GLY A 305 0.42 -10.52 -14.22
CA GLY A 305 1.57 -10.64 -13.30
C GLY A 305 1.25 -11.62 -12.17
N ARG A 306 2.14 -12.57 -11.92
CA ARG A 306 2.02 -13.60 -10.87
C ARG A 306 2.20 -12.96 -9.49
N THR A 307 1.30 -13.27 -8.57
CA THR A 307 1.33 -12.84 -7.16
C THR A 307 1.67 -14.04 -6.26
N SER A 308 2.72 -13.90 -5.43
CA SER A 308 3.24 -14.92 -4.51
C SER A 308 3.34 -14.34 -3.09
N THR A 309 2.75 -14.98 -2.09
CA THR A 309 2.76 -14.50 -0.69
C THR A 309 3.07 -15.65 0.27
N VAL A 310 3.91 -15.45 1.28
CA VAL A 310 4.18 -16.46 2.32
C VAL A 310 3.57 -15.96 3.63
N LEU A 311 2.72 -16.76 4.26
CA LEU A 311 2.13 -16.46 5.58
C LEU A 311 2.92 -17.18 6.66
#